data_AF-A0A955ISW7-F1
#
_entry.id   AF-A0A955ISW7-F1
#
_cell.length_a   1.000
_cell.length_b   1.000
_cell.length_c   1.000
_cell.angle_alpha   90.00
_cell.angle_beta   90.00
_cell.angle_gamma   90.00
#
_symmetry.space_group_name_H-M   'P 1'
#
loop_
_entity.id
_entity.type
_entity.pdbx_description
1 polymer ?
#
loop_
_entity_poly.entity_id
_entity_poly.type
_entity_poly.pdbx_seq_one_letter_code
_entity_poly.pdbx_strand_id
1 'polypeptide(L)'
;MSYLRCAAGVLVFFPLVSGCGGDRDRSTEADAAASDTAGGSDGSDAAADGGLEPGCTPGGFAIEDVAEDGIAPSLAVGPDGVMHAAYTVRLSGVFYARRAADGSWTSEPLDEGFADAFSGIAVAPDGTVGVAWGARQNATLEYAWRTGTGEWTHETIDPAGSDLGLGPRVAFGEDGRAHVVWVRDGVRYAVRDGVGTWTTAIVSEDPGVSGRPTIRADANGIEVCYGVLTRVEC
;
A
#
# COMPACT_ATOMS: atom_id res chain seq x y z
N MET A 1 0.46 26.68 24.04
CA MET A 1 1.74 26.23 23.45
C MET A 1 1.42 25.02 22.60
N SER A 2 1.13 25.26 21.32
CA SER A 2 0.64 24.25 20.40
C SER A 2 1.78 23.88 19.45
N TYR A 3 2.22 22.62 19.46
CA TYR A 3 3.17 22.12 18.47
C TYR A 3 2.37 21.55 17.30
N LEU A 4 2.36 22.23 16.14
CA LEU A 4 2.01 21.60 14.88
C LEU A 4 3.20 20.77 14.41
N ARG A 5 3.01 19.46 14.25
CA ARG A 5 3.98 18.59 13.57
C ARG A 5 3.73 18.70 12.06
N CYS A 6 4.77 19.07 11.32
CA CYS A 6 4.78 19.05 9.86
C CYS A 6 5.01 17.59 9.42
N ALA A 7 4.05 16.99 8.71
CA ALA A 7 4.20 15.64 8.18
C ALA A 7 4.90 15.69 6.81
N ALA A 8 6.11 15.15 6.73
CA ALA A 8 6.73 14.79 5.45
C ALA A 8 6.10 13.47 4.98
N GLY A 9 5.54 13.46 3.76
CA GLY A 9 5.01 12.25 3.14
C GLY A 9 5.99 11.73 2.09
N VAL A 10 6.35 10.45 2.18
CA VAL A 10 7.11 9.75 1.13
C VAL A 10 6.10 9.07 0.21
N LEU A 11 6.19 9.34 -1.09
CA LEU A 11 5.42 8.64 -2.12
C LEU A 11 6.34 7.58 -2.74
N VAL A 12 6.05 6.31 -2.46
CA VAL A 12 6.80 5.17 -3.00
C VAL A 12 6.21 4.79 -4.35
N PHE A 13 7.07 4.72 -5.38
CA PHE A 13 6.70 4.34 -6.74
C PHE A 13 7.40 3.03 -7.13
N PHE A 14 6.79 2.26 -8.01
CA PHE A 14 7.39 1.06 -8.60
C PHE A 14 7.31 1.20 -10.13
N PRO A 15 8.43 1.34 -10.85
CA PRO A 15 8.41 1.48 -12.29
C PRO A 15 8.00 0.17 -12.96
N LEU A 16 6.96 0.20 -13.79
CA LEU A 16 6.66 -0.86 -14.75
C LEU A 16 7.61 -0.70 -15.95
N VAL A 17 8.61 -1.58 -16.07
CA VAL A 17 9.40 -1.67 -17.31
C VAL A 17 8.61 -2.51 -18.32
N SER A 18 8.11 -1.86 -19.37
CA SER A 18 7.70 -2.57 -20.58
C SER A 18 8.94 -2.84 -21.42
N GLY A 19 9.39 -4.11 -21.43
CA GLY A 19 10.57 -4.55 -22.17
C GLY A 19 10.32 -4.74 -23.68
N CYS A 20 11.05 -3.94 -24.47
CA CYS A 20 11.79 -4.27 -25.70
C CYS A 20 11.08 -4.61 -27.03
N GLY A 21 11.37 -3.76 -28.04
CA GLY A 21 11.89 -4.24 -29.34
C GLY A 21 11.48 -3.46 -30.61
N GLY A 22 12.43 -2.71 -31.19
CA GLY A 22 12.54 -2.57 -32.67
C GLY A 22 12.68 -1.16 -33.26
N ASP A 23 13.91 -0.77 -33.57
CA ASP A 23 14.31 0.31 -34.50
C ASP A 23 13.51 0.30 -35.82
N ARG A 24 13.20 1.50 -36.36
CA ARG A 24 13.50 1.87 -37.75
C ARG A 24 13.65 3.40 -37.91
N ASP A 25 14.83 3.77 -38.38
CA ASP A 25 15.20 5.06 -38.97
C ASP A 25 14.21 5.64 -39.99
N ARG A 26 14.17 6.98 -40.05
CA ARG A 26 14.13 7.91 -41.22
C ARG A 26 13.46 9.21 -40.75
N SER A 27 13.95 10.42 -41.00
CA SER A 27 14.99 10.92 -41.92
C SER A 27 15.27 12.37 -41.54
N THR A 28 16.54 12.76 -41.52
CA THR A 28 16.98 14.15 -41.66
C THR A 28 16.66 14.66 -43.07
N GLU A 29 16.11 15.86 -43.20
CA GLU A 29 16.57 16.87 -44.16
C GLU A 29 15.94 18.23 -43.84
N ALA A 30 16.80 19.24 -43.85
CA ALA A 30 16.52 20.64 -43.64
C ALA A 30 16.18 21.31 -44.99
N ASP A 31 15.37 22.37 -44.97
CA ASP A 31 15.62 23.54 -45.81
C ASP A 31 14.87 24.78 -45.30
N ALA A 32 15.53 25.92 -45.49
CA ALA A 32 15.31 27.20 -44.84
C ALA A 32 14.39 28.15 -45.64
N ALA A 33 13.75 29.09 -44.93
CA ALA A 33 13.60 30.49 -45.37
C ALA A 33 13.12 31.38 -44.20
N ALA A 34 13.87 32.44 -43.94
CA ALA A 34 13.60 33.47 -42.93
C ALA A 34 12.67 34.58 -43.45
N SER A 35 11.93 35.24 -42.56
CA SER A 35 11.66 36.70 -42.61
C SER A 35 10.97 37.18 -41.32
N ASP A 36 11.46 38.33 -40.83
CA ASP A 36 11.17 39.04 -39.59
C ASP A 36 9.68 39.31 -39.24
N THR A 37 9.38 39.34 -37.93
CA THR A 37 8.98 40.57 -37.21
C THR A 37 8.86 40.34 -35.70
N ALA A 38 9.42 41.28 -34.94
CA ALA A 38 9.42 41.33 -33.49
C ALA A 38 8.06 41.82 -32.93
N GLY A 39 7.67 41.28 -31.78
CA GLY A 39 6.57 41.77 -30.94
C GLY A 39 6.55 40.99 -29.63
N GLY A 40 7.17 41.54 -28.58
CA GLY A 40 7.09 40.99 -27.24
C GLY A 40 5.79 41.37 -26.55
N SER A 41 5.29 40.47 -25.69
CA SER A 41 4.67 40.84 -24.41
C SER A 41 4.48 39.59 -23.56
N ASP A 42 5.03 39.70 -22.36
CA ASP A 42 4.91 38.87 -21.18
C ASP A 42 3.51 38.30 -20.92
N GLY A 43 3.48 37.09 -20.37
CA GLY A 43 2.26 36.42 -19.90
C GLY A 43 2.59 35.14 -19.14
N SER A 44 3.39 35.25 -18.09
CA SER A 44 3.54 34.21 -17.08
C SER A 44 2.25 34.10 -16.27
N ASP A 45 1.50 33.02 -16.44
CA ASP A 45 0.34 32.75 -15.58
C ASP A 45 0.82 32.42 -14.17
N ALA A 46 0.40 33.29 -13.26
CA ALA A 46 0.79 33.38 -11.87
C ALA A 46 0.30 32.17 -11.06
N ALA A 47 1.23 31.49 -10.39
CA ALA A 47 0.89 30.72 -9.20
C ALA A 47 0.53 31.71 -8.09
N ALA A 48 -0.66 31.55 -7.50
CA ALA A 48 -1.14 32.35 -6.40
C ALA A 48 -0.20 32.21 -5.19
N ASP A 49 0.48 33.31 -4.86
CA ASP A 49 1.37 33.42 -3.71
C ASP A 49 0.53 33.67 -2.44
N GLY A 50 -0.02 32.58 -1.89
CA GLY A 50 -0.51 32.54 -0.52
C GLY A 50 0.69 32.37 0.40
N GLY A 51 1.23 33.49 0.88
CA GLY A 51 2.45 33.54 1.68
C GLY A 51 2.48 32.51 2.80
N LEU A 52 3.40 31.56 2.68
CA LEU A 52 3.78 30.66 3.77
C LEU A 52 4.59 31.45 4.79
N GLU A 53 4.28 31.29 6.08
CA GLU A 53 5.07 31.83 7.20
C GLU A 53 6.57 31.54 6.99
N PRO A 54 7.48 32.49 7.28
CA PRO A 54 8.91 32.31 7.05
C PRO A 54 9.45 31.21 7.99
N GLY A 55 9.55 30.00 7.46
CA GLY A 55 10.01 28.81 8.21
C GLY A 55 9.50 27.47 7.67
N CYS A 56 8.48 27.46 6.79
CA CYS A 56 8.07 26.25 6.09
C CYS A 56 8.67 26.19 4.69
N THR A 57 9.85 25.61 4.54
CA THR A 57 10.20 24.95 3.28
C THR A 57 9.45 23.62 3.26
N PRO A 58 8.54 23.36 2.30
CA PRO A 58 8.01 22.02 2.11
C PRO A 58 9.22 21.10 1.88
N GLY A 59 9.43 20.14 2.79
CA GLY A 59 10.37 19.05 2.52
C GLY A 59 9.95 18.43 1.19
N GLY A 60 10.86 18.39 0.23
CA GLY A 60 10.58 17.82 -1.08
C GLY A 60 10.07 16.39 -0.94
N PHE A 61 9.15 15.99 -1.82
CA PHE A 61 8.78 14.59 -1.93
C PHE A 61 9.97 13.80 -2.48
N ALA A 62 10.34 12.71 -1.80
CA ALA A 62 11.32 11.75 -2.31
C ALA A 62 10.57 10.55 -2.91
N ILE A 63 10.99 10.15 -4.10
CA ILE A 63 10.59 8.88 -4.71
C ILE A 63 11.73 7.90 -4.45
N GLU A 64 11.41 6.75 -3.87
CA GLU A 64 12.36 5.68 -3.57
C GLU A 64 11.91 4.38 -4.23
N ASP A 65 12.82 3.70 -4.92
CA ASP A 65 12.58 2.37 -5.47
C ASP A 65 12.81 1.32 -4.38
N VAL A 66 11.77 0.54 -4.05
CA VAL A 66 11.82 -0.48 -2.99
C VAL A 66 12.17 -1.86 -3.54
N ALA A 67 11.63 -2.20 -4.71
CA ALA A 67 11.88 -3.47 -5.37
C ALA A 67 11.68 -3.37 -6.89
N GLU A 68 12.50 -4.11 -7.63
CA GLU A 68 12.29 -4.35 -9.06
C GLU A 68 11.03 -5.24 -9.23
N ASP A 69 10.15 -4.88 -10.18
CA ASP A 69 8.92 -5.61 -10.53
C ASP A 69 7.85 -5.77 -9.42
N GLY A 70 8.00 -5.08 -8.29
CA GLY A 70 6.99 -5.03 -7.25
C GLY A 70 5.72 -4.33 -7.73
N ILE A 71 4.56 -4.93 -7.48
CA ILE A 71 3.26 -4.34 -7.77
C ILE A 71 2.42 -4.24 -6.50
N ALA A 72 1.44 -3.32 -6.55
CA ALA A 72 0.39 -3.22 -5.56
C ALA A 72 0.90 -3.10 -4.10
N PRO A 73 1.81 -2.15 -3.82
CA PRO A 73 2.37 -2.02 -2.48
C PRO A 73 1.31 -1.60 -1.46
N SER A 74 1.47 -2.11 -0.25
CA SER A 74 0.87 -1.58 0.97
C SER A 74 1.99 -1.11 1.89
N LEU A 75 1.77 0.00 2.60
CA LEU A 75 2.76 0.62 3.48
C LEU A 75 2.22 0.76 4.90
N ALA A 76 3.10 0.64 5.88
CA ALA A 76 2.82 0.96 7.28
C ALA A 76 4.08 1.57 7.93
N VAL A 77 3.87 2.42 8.93
CA VAL A 77 4.96 3.02 9.71
C VAL A 77 4.83 2.49 11.14
N GLY A 78 5.93 1.93 11.65
CA GLY A 78 6.01 1.44 13.02
C GLY A 78 6.08 2.57 14.04
N PRO A 79 5.81 2.26 15.33
CA PRO A 79 5.92 3.24 16.43
C PRO A 79 7.35 3.77 16.63
N ASP A 80 8.35 3.04 16.15
CA ASP A 80 9.78 3.44 16.10
C ASP A 80 10.12 4.33 14.89
N GLY A 81 9.14 4.65 14.03
CA GLY A 81 9.32 5.43 12.82
C GLY A 81 9.87 4.63 11.64
N VAL A 82 10.07 3.31 11.78
CA VAL A 82 10.52 2.45 10.69
C VAL A 82 9.39 2.26 9.68
N MET A 83 9.71 2.39 8.39
CA MET A 83 8.76 2.13 7.31
C MET A 83 8.79 0.67 6.90
N HIS A 84 7.61 0.13 6.66
CA HIS A 84 7.39 -1.25 6.25
C HIS A 84 6.54 -1.27 4.99
N ALA A 85 6.87 -2.17 4.08
CA ALA A 85 6.11 -2.40 2.86
C ALA A 85 5.77 -3.88 2.72
N ALA A 86 4.60 -4.17 2.17
CA ALA A 86 4.28 -5.46 1.59
C ALA A 86 3.94 -5.25 0.12
N TYR A 87 4.41 -6.12 -0.76
CA TYR A 87 4.19 -6.00 -2.20
C TYR A 87 4.21 -7.38 -2.84
N THR A 88 3.63 -7.48 -4.04
CA THR A 88 3.61 -8.73 -4.80
C THR A 88 4.60 -8.63 -5.94
N VAL A 89 5.40 -9.66 -6.14
CA VAL A 89 6.21 -9.83 -7.36
C VAL A 89 5.56 -10.89 -8.22
N ARG A 90 5.29 -10.56 -9.48
CA ARG A 90 4.56 -11.44 -10.39
C ARG A 90 5.31 -12.78 -10.53
N LEU A 91 4.60 -13.89 -10.32
CA LEU A 91 5.12 -15.27 -10.33
C LEU A 91 6.08 -15.64 -9.18
N SER A 92 6.53 -14.68 -8.36
CA SER A 92 7.46 -14.93 -7.25
C SER A 92 6.78 -14.91 -5.88
N GLY A 93 5.65 -14.22 -5.73
CA GLY A 93 4.81 -14.27 -4.54
C GLY A 93 4.75 -12.95 -3.77
N VAL A 94 4.55 -13.03 -2.46
CA VAL A 94 4.44 -11.86 -1.58
C VAL A 94 5.78 -11.60 -0.92
N PHE A 95 6.16 -10.33 -0.86
CA PHE A 95 7.40 -9.87 -0.26
C PHE A 95 7.11 -8.83 0.81
N TYR A 96 7.98 -8.82 1.81
CA TYR A 96 8.06 -7.78 2.81
C TYR A 96 9.32 -6.96 2.59
N ALA A 97 9.22 -5.64 2.74
CA ALA A 97 10.35 -4.72 2.82
C ALA A 97 10.35 -3.94 4.13
N ARG A 98 11.55 -3.60 4.60
CA ARG A 98 11.79 -2.69 5.72
C ARG A 98 12.78 -1.62 5.30
N ARG A 99 12.54 -0.38 5.72
CA ARG A 99 13.47 0.72 5.57
C ARG A 99 14.41 0.80 6.78
N ALA A 100 15.70 0.61 6.56
CA ALA A 100 16.71 0.76 7.60
C ALA A 100 16.93 2.24 7.96
N ALA A 101 17.60 2.48 9.10
CA ALA A 101 17.86 3.84 9.59
C ALA A 101 18.80 4.65 8.67
N ASP A 102 19.61 3.97 7.86
CA ASP A 102 20.44 4.59 6.81
C ASP A 102 19.65 4.95 5.55
N GLY A 103 18.35 4.64 5.54
CA GLY A 103 17.43 4.93 4.47
C GLY A 103 17.37 3.91 3.34
N SER A 104 18.13 2.82 3.45
CA SER A 104 18.08 1.70 2.50
C SER A 104 16.86 0.80 2.73
N TRP A 105 16.36 0.17 1.67
CA TRP A 105 15.32 -0.85 1.76
C TRP A 105 15.94 -2.24 1.69
N THR A 106 15.47 -3.13 2.55
CA THR A 106 15.78 -4.56 2.53
C THR A 106 14.50 -5.36 2.40
N SER A 107 14.49 -6.32 1.47
CA SER A 107 13.34 -7.16 1.20
C SER A 107 13.62 -8.64 1.44
N GLU A 108 12.58 -9.37 1.81
CA GLU A 108 12.60 -10.82 1.97
C GLU A 108 11.27 -11.42 1.49
N PRO A 109 11.27 -12.66 0.96
CA PRO A 109 10.04 -13.35 0.59
C PRO A 109 9.23 -13.68 1.85
N LEU A 110 7.92 -13.46 1.78
CA LEU A 110 6.94 -13.88 2.76
C LEU A 110 6.28 -15.20 2.35
N ASP A 111 5.90 -15.29 1.08
CA ASP A 111 5.23 -16.48 0.53
C ASP A 111 5.66 -16.67 -0.91
N GLU A 112 5.85 -17.92 -1.31
CA GLU A 112 6.37 -18.29 -2.62
C GLU A 112 5.26 -18.70 -3.59
N GLY A 113 5.37 -18.23 -4.83
CA GLY A 113 4.54 -18.65 -5.97
C GLY A 113 3.41 -17.68 -6.29
N PHE A 114 2.28 -18.19 -6.80
CA PHE A 114 1.20 -17.33 -7.28
C PHE A 114 0.38 -16.77 -6.10
N ALA A 115 0.60 -15.50 -5.79
CA ALA A 115 -0.23 -14.72 -4.86
C ALA A 115 -1.20 -13.81 -5.62
N ASP A 116 -2.22 -13.32 -4.93
CA ASP A 116 -3.00 -12.21 -5.44
C ASP A 116 -2.14 -10.93 -5.48
N ALA A 117 -2.52 -9.99 -6.34
CA ALA A 117 -1.86 -8.68 -6.38
C ALA A 117 -2.06 -7.94 -5.03
N PHE A 118 -3.14 -8.27 -4.34
CA PHE A 118 -3.64 -7.75 -3.06
C PHE A 118 -2.87 -8.15 -1.79
N SER A 119 -2.03 -7.30 -1.18
CA SER A 119 -1.61 -7.45 0.23
C SER A 119 -2.06 -6.27 1.11
N GLY A 120 -2.12 -6.52 2.42
CA GLY A 120 -2.33 -5.51 3.45
C GLY A 120 -1.30 -5.66 4.56
N ILE A 121 -0.77 -4.55 5.06
CA ILE A 121 0.22 -4.52 6.15
C ILE A 121 -0.19 -3.54 7.24
N ALA A 122 0.11 -3.87 8.49
CA ALA A 122 0.04 -2.96 9.63
C ALA A 122 1.16 -3.26 10.63
N VAL A 123 1.43 -2.30 11.52
CA VAL A 123 2.37 -2.46 12.64
C VAL A 123 1.64 -2.16 13.94
N ALA A 124 1.73 -3.08 14.90
CA ALA A 124 1.14 -2.97 16.22
C ALA A 124 1.93 -1.98 17.11
N PRO A 125 1.33 -1.51 18.21
CA PRO A 125 2.01 -0.62 19.16
C PRO A 125 3.31 -1.18 19.78
N ASP A 126 3.45 -2.51 19.84
CA ASP A 126 4.65 -3.19 20.33
C ASP A 126 5.71 -3.42 19.25
N GLY A 127 5.47 -2.96 18.01
CA GLY A 127 6.35 -3.15 16.86
C GLY A 127 6.13 -4.46 16.11
N THR A 128 5.11 -5.25 16.47
CA THR A 128 4.73 -6.45 15.70
C THR A 128 4.22 -6.05 14.32
N VAL A 129 4.80 -6.63 13.26
CA VAL A 129 4.33 -6.42 11.89
C VAL A 129 3.40 -7.56 11.52
N GLY A 130 2.23 -7.23 10.96
CA GLY A 130 1.28 -8.20 10.42
C GLY A 130 1.02 -7.93 8.94
N VAL A 131 1.04 -8.97 8.12
CA VAL A 131 0.79 -8.93 6.67
C VAL A 131 -0.28 -9.97 6.33
N ALA A 132 -1.29 -9.58 5.56
CA ALA A 132 -2.33 -10.48 5.05
C ALA A 132 -2.37 -10.46 3.52
N TRP A 133 -2.61 -11.61 2.89
CA TRP A 133 -2.72 -11.75 1.44
C TRP A 133 -3.64 -12.90 1.02
N GLY A 134 -4.17 -12.82 -0.20
CA GLY A 134 -4.84 -13.95 -0.82
C GLY A 134 -3.83 -14.86 -1.54
N ALA A 135 -3.68 -16.11 -1.11
CA ALA A 135 -2.82 -17.07 -1.80
C ALA A 135 -3.60 -17.71 -2.97
N ARG A 136 -3.17 -17.48 -4.22
CA ARG A 136 -3.93 -17.95 -5.40
C ARG A 136 -3.89 -19.46 -5.59
N GLN A 137 -2.78 -20.09 -5.20
CA GLN A 137 -2.59 -21.53 -5.38
C GLN A 137 -3.65 -22.35 -4.62
N ASN A 138 -3.99 -21.91 -3.42
CA ASN A 138 -4.89 -22.62 -2.51
C ASN A 138 -6.24 -21.89 -2.33
N ALA A 139 -6.36 -20.69 -2.91
CA ALA A 139 -7.48 -19.78 -2.74
C ALA A 139 -7.81 -19.45 -1.27
N THR A 140 -6.78 -19.38 -0.44
CA THR A 140 -6.86 -19.10 1.00
C THR A 140 -6.58 -17.63 1.32
N LEU A 141 -7.09 -17.16 2.45
CA LEU A 141 -6.63 -15.92 3.08
C LEU A 141 -5.57 -16.27 4.11
N GLU A 142 -4.34 -15.83 3.85
CA GLU A 142 -3.18 -16.08 4.69
C GLU A 142 -2.80 -14.82 5.47
N TYR A 143 -2.14 -15.04 6.60
CA TYR A 143 -1.58 -14.01 7.45
C TYR A 143 -0.22 -14.45 7.96
N ALA A 144 0.74 -13.54 7.95
CA ALA A 144 2.01 -13.70 8.61
C ALA A 144 2.30 -12.54 9.54
N TRP A 145 2.94 -12.85 10.66
CA TRP A 145 3.37 -11.84 11.60
C TRP A 145 4.71 -12.18 12.23
N ARG A 146 5.40 -11.13 12.69
CA ARG A 146 6.60 -11.25 13.52
C ARG A 146 6.81 -10.01 14.36
N THR A 147 7.55 -10.17 15.45
CA THR A 147 8.03 -9.07 16.27
C THR A 147 9.54 -8.91 16.08
N GLY A 148 10.00 -7.71 15.76
CA GLY A 148 11.41 -7.44 15.48
C GLY A 148 11.93 -8.14 14.21
N THR A 149 13.12 -8.74 14.28
CA THR A 149 13.78 -9.43 13.16
C THR A 149 13.71 -10.96 13.28
N GLY A 150 12.73 -11.48 14.03
CA GLY A 150 12.51 -12.93 14.15
C GLY A 150 11.98 -13.57 12.88
N GLU A 151 11.76 -14.88 12.94
CA GLU A 151 11.08 -15.64 11.87
C GLU A 151 9.61 -15.24 11.77
N TRP A 152 9.05 -15.35 10.56
CA TRP A 152 7.63 -15.14 10.32
C TRP A 152 6.82 -16.34 10.81
N THR A 153 5.75 -16.06 11.55
CA THR A 153 4.73 -17.05 11.88
C THR A 153 3.60 -16.95 10.87
N HIS A 154 3.24 -18.07 10.24
CA HIS A 154 2.21 -18.15 9.20
C HIS A 154 0.93 -18.79 9.73
N GLU A 155 -0.21 -18.22 9.36
CA GLU A 155 -1.53 -18.65 9.78
C GLU A 155 -2.53 -18.48 8.63
N THR A 156 -3.38 -19.48 8.42
CA THR A 156 -4.51 -19.37 7.51
C THR A 156 -5.72 -18.82 8.25
N ILE A 157 -6.20 -17.63 7.88
CA ILE A 157 -7.41 -17.02 8.46
C ILE A 157 -8.65 -17.69 7.90
N ASP A 158 -8.70 -17.87 6.58
CA ASP A 158 -9.86 -18.41 5.89
C ASP A 158 -9.43 -19.45 4.84
N PRO A 159 -9.71 -20.75 5.09
CA PRO A 159 -9.26 -21.83 4.23
C PRO A 159 -10.14 -22.07 2.99
N ALA A 160 -11.27 -21.36 2.81
CA ALA A 160 -12.21 -21.70 1.73
C ALA A 160 -11.72 -21.24 0.34
N GLY A 161 -11.67 -22.19 -0.61
CA GLY A 161 -10.87 -22.09 -1.84
C GLY A 161 -11.63 -21.95 -3.16
N SER A 162 -12.51 -20.98 -3.32
CA SER A 162 -13.17 -20.78 -4.63
C SER A 162 -13.39 -19.35 -5.09
N ASP A 163 -13.11 -18.32 -4.28
CA ASP A 163 -13.23 -16.94 -4.75
C ASP A 163 -12.16 -16.01 -4.18
N LEU A 164 -11.43 -15.36 -5.09
CA LEU A 164 -10.36 -14.42 -4.76
C LEU A 164 -10.69 -13.06 -5.36
N GLY A 165 -11.65 -12.38 -4.74
CA GLY A 165 -11.80 -10.93 -4.79
C GLY A 165 -11.02 -10.23 -3.66
N LEU A 166 -9.89 -10.79 -3.20
CA LEU A 166 -9.30 -10.40 -1.93
C LEU A 166 -8.45 -9.12 -2.05
N GLY A 167 -8.91 -8.07 -1.40
CA GLY A 167 -8.11 -6.89 -1.08
C GLY A 167 -7.94 -6.76 0.43
N PRO A 168 -7.21 -7.67 1.10
CA PRO A 168 -7.18 -7.70 2.54
C PRO A 168 -6.57 -6.42 3.09
N ARG A 169 -7.02 -6.02 4.27
CA ARG A 169 -6.43 -4.94 5.05
C ARG A 169 -6.26 -5.41 6.48
N VAL A 170 -5.19 -4.95 7.10
CA VAL A 170 -4.82 -5.27 8.48
C VAL A 170 -4.84 -3.97 9.28
N ALA A 171 -5.32 -4.04 10.51
CA ALA A 171 -5.11 -3.03 11.54
C ALA A 171 -4.85 -3.72 12.87
N PHE A 172 -4.14 -3.04 13.77
CA PHE A 172 -3.97 -3.50 15.15
C PHE A 172 -4.77 -2.62 16.09
N GLY A 173 -5.55 -3.25 16.97
CA GLY A 173 -6.20 -2.55 18.07
C GLY A 173 -5.17 -2.02 19.08
N GLU A 174 -5.60 -1.11 19.96
CA GLU A 174 -4.75 -0.65 21.09
C GLU A 174 -4.34 -1.80 22.04
N ASP A 175 -5.12 -2.89 22.03
CA ASP A 175 -4.84 -4.13 22.76
C ASP A 175 -3.83 -5.04 22.05
N GLY A 176 -3.29 -4.63 20.90
CA GLY A 176 -2.32 -5.38 20.11
C GLY A 176 -2.93 -6.54 19.30
N ARG A 177 -4.26 -6.70 19.28
CA ARG A 177 -4.89 -7.76 18.47
C ARG A 177 -4.90 -7.38 17.00
N ALA A 178 -4.64 -8.37 16.15
CA ALA A 178 -4.71 -8.20 14.70
C ALA A 178 -6.17 -8.27 14.24
N HIS A 179 -6.57 -7.30 13.43
CA HIS A 179 -7.87 -7.22 12.79
C HIS A 179 -7.68 -7.24 11.28
N VAL A 180 -8.41 -8.11 10.60
CA VAL A 180 -8.29 -8.29 9.15
C VAL A 180 -9.67 -8.19 8.51
N VAL A 181 -9.77 -7.39 7.45
CA VAL A 181 -10.99 -7.29 6.61
C VAL A 181 -10.67 -7.66 5.18
N TRP A 182 -11.59 -8.35 4.51
CA TRP A 182 -11.45 -8.74 3.10
C TRP A 182 -12.82 -8.84 2.41
N VAL A 183 -12.79 -9.04 1.09
CA VAL A 183 -14.01 -9.24 0.29
C VAL A 183 -14.17 -10.70 -0.07
N ARG A 184 -15.30 -11.29 0.31
CA ARG A 184 -15.72 -12.63 -0.08
C ARG A 184 -17.23 -12.70 0.07
N ASP A 185 -17.94 -12.76 -1.05
CA ASP A 185 -19.41 -12.75 -1.10
C ASP A 185 -20.01 -11.65 -0.21
N GLY A 186 -19.41 -10.45 -0.27
CA GLY A 186 -19.62 -9.37 0.69
C GLY A 186 -18.33 -9.00 1.45
N VAL A 187 -18.47 -8.32 2.59
CA VAL A 187 -17.34 -7.91 3.44
C VAL A 187 -17.23 -8.85 4.64
N ARG A 188 -16.06 -9.46 4.78
CA ARG A 188 -15.71 -10.35 5.88
C ARG A 188 -14.68 -9.71 6.78
N TYR A 189 -14.70 -10.12 8.05
CA TYR A 189 -13.82 -9.61 9.08
C TYR A 189 -13.33 -10.76 9.96
N ALA A 190 -12.11 -10.64 10.48
CA ALA A 190 -11.57 -11.53 11.49
C ALA A 190 -10.75 -10.75 12.52
N VAL A 191 -10.74 -11.25 13.75
CA VAL A 191 -9.86 -10.78 14.83
C VAL A 191 -9.09 -11.96 15.40
N ARG A 192 -7.79 -11.76 15.59
CA ARG A 192 -6.91 -12.71 16.28
C ARG A 192 -6.92 -12.42 17.77
N ASP A 193 -7.34 -13.39 18.58
CA ASP A 193 -7.31 -13.24 20.03
C ASP A 193 -5.89 -13.31 20.61
N GLY A 194 -5.75 -13.05 21.91
CA GLY A 194 -4.47 -13.04 22.60
C GLY A 194 -3.81 -14.42 22.76
N VAL A 195 -4.49 -15.51 22.39
CA VAL A 195 -3.95 -16.89 22.42
C VAL A 195 -3.70 -17.45 21.01
N GLY A 196 -3.96 -16.66 19.97
CA GLY A 196 -3.66 -16.99 18.58
C GLY A 196 -4.77 -17.69 17.81
N THR A 197 -6.02 -17.54 18.24
CA THR A 197 -7.19 -18.05 17.50
C THR A 197 -7.87 -16.93 16.73
N TRP A 198 -8.29 -17.22 15.50
CA TRP A 198 -9.09 -16.32 14.68
C TRP A 198 -10.58 -16.50 14.95
N THR A 199 -11.29 -15.40 15.20
CA THR A 199 -12.75 -15.34 15.19
C THR A 199 -13.21 -14.53 13.99
N THR A 200 -14.10 -15.07 13.17
CA THR A 200 -14.60 -14.42 11.95
C THR A 200 -16.01 -13.86 12.13
N ALA A 201 -16.34 -12.82 11.37
CA ALA A 201 -17.66 -12.23 11.30
C ALA A 201 -17.98 -11.74 9.88
N ILE A 202 -19.27 -11.55 9.61
CA ILE A 202 -19.78 -10.93 8.40
C ILE A 202 -20.08 -9.47 8.70
N VAL A 203 -19.44 -8.56 7.96
CA VAL A 203 -19.71 -7.12 8.03
C VAL A 203 -20.84 -6.75 7.08
N SER A 204 -20.83 -7.34 5.88
CA SER A 204 -21.90 -7.17 4.88
C SER A 204 -22.04 -8.43 4.03
N GLU A 205 -23.28 -8.79 3.69
CA GLU A 205 -23.61 -9.88 2.76
C GLU A 205 -23.90 -9.35 1.35
N ASP A 206 -23.77 -8.03 1.10
CA ASP A 206 -24.09 -7.45 -0.20
C ASP A 206 -23.09 -7.92 -1.27
N PRO A 207 -23.50 -8.68 -2.30
CA PRO A 207 -22.62 -9.10 -3.36
C PRO A 207 -22.20 -7.94 -4.28
N GLY A 208 -22.86 -6.77 -4.17
CA GLY A 208 -22.55 -5.53 -4.87
C GLY A 208 -21.46 -4.68 -4.23
N VAL A 209 -20.74 -5.22 -3.23
CA VAL A 209 -19.52 -4.61 -2.70
C VAL A 209 -18.52 -4.41 -3.83
N SER A 210 -17.97 -3.21 -3.92
CA SER A 210 -17.01 -2.81 -4.95
C SER A 210 -15.78 -2.16 -4.32
N GLY A 211 -14.62 -2.40 -4.92
CA GLY A 211 -13.34 -1.93 -4.39
C GLY A 211 -12.85 -2.76 -3.20
N ARG A 212 -11.85 -2.23 -2.48
CA ARG A 212 -11.29 -2.89 -1.29
C ARG A 212 -11.85 -2.23 -0.03
N PRO A 213 -12.27 -3.01 0.97
CA PRO A 213 -12.60 -2.45 2.26
C PRO A 213 -11.36 -1.80 2.85
N THR A 214 -11.56 -0.87 3.77
CA THR A 214 -10.52 -0.29 4.61
C THR A 214 -10.87 -0.53 6.05
N ILE A 215 -9.84 -0.75 6.87
CA ILE A 215 -10.00 -0.90 8.30
C ILE A 215 -9.07 0.09 8.99
N ARG A 216 -9.55 0.70 10.08
CA ARG A 216 -8.74 1.48 10.99
C ARG A 216 -9.09 1.12 12.42
N ALA A 217 -8.09 1.20 13.29
CA ALA A 217 -8.25 1.05 14.71
C ALA A 217 -7.91 2.38 15.37
N ASP A 218 -8.75 2.82 16.30
CA ASP A 218 -8.53 3.98 17.14
C ASP A 218 -9.07 3.74 18.56
N ALA A 219 -8.96 4.75 19.42
CA ALA A 219 -9.39 4.66 20.83
C ALA A 219 -10.89 4.35 21.02
N ASN A 220 -11.71 4.53 19.98
CA ASN A 220 -13.15 4.21 20.00
C ASN A 220 -13.44 2.80 19.48
N GLY A 221 -12.44 2.09 18.96
CA GLY A 221 -12.55 0.71 18.50
C GLY A 221 -12.08 0.51 17.06
N ILE A 222 -12.75 -0.41 16.37
CA ILE A 222 -12.42 -0.80 15.00
C ILE A 222 -13.50 -0.28 14.06
N GLU A 223 -13.08 0.45 13.04
CA GLU A 223 -13.97 0.94 11.98
C GLU A 223 -13.60 0.30 10.65
N VAL A 224 -14.63 -0.23 9.97
CA VAL A 224 -14.53 -0.82 8.65
C VAL A 224 -15.36 0.00 7.69
N CYS A 225 -14.74 0.47 6.61
CA CYS A 225 -15.43 1.15 5.53
C CYS A 225 -15.35 0.34 4.23
N TYR A 226 -16.40 0.37 3.43
CA TYR A 226 -16.44 -0.28 2.12
C TYR A 226 -17.36 0.47 1.15
N GLY A 227 -17.09 0.31 -0.15
CA GLY A 227 -17.98 0.81 -1.20
C GLY A 227 -18.96 -0.27 -1.64
N VAL A 228 -20.20 0.12 -1.89
CA VAL A 228 -21.14 -0.62 -2.74
C VAL A 228 -21.35 0.18 -4.02
N LEU A 229 -21.80 -0.46 -5.10
CA LEU A 229 -21.94 0.20 -6.42
C LEU A 229 -22.77 1.51 -6.41
N THR A 230 -23.53 1.76 -5.34
CA THR A 230 -24.42 2.91 -5.20
C THR A 230 -24.01 3.92 -4.12
N ARG A 231 -23.11 3.57 -3.18
CA ARG A 231 -22.71 4.43 -2.04
C ARG A 231 -21.48 3.88 -1.30
N VAL A 232 -20.94 4.66 -0.37
CA VAL A 232 -19.91 4.21 0.59
C VAL A 232 -20.55 4.02 1.96
N GLU A 233 -20.17 2.96 2.67
CA GLU A 233 -20.62 2.63 4.03
C GLU A 233 -19.42 2.62 5.00
N CYS A 234 -19.60 3.34 6.11
CA CYS A 234 -18.80 3.40 7.34
C CYS A 234 -19.86 3.60 8.45
#